data_AF-A0A939JNL8-F1
#
_entry.id   AF-A0A939JNL8-F1
#
_cell.length_a   1.000
_cell.length_b   1.000
_cell.length_c   1.000
_cell.angle_alpha   90.00
_cell.angle_beta   90.00
_cell.angle_gamma   90.00
#
_symmetry.space_group_name_H-M   'P 1'
#
loop_
_entity.id
_entity.type
_entity.pdbx_description
1 polymer ?
#
loop_
_entity_poly.entity_id
_entity_poly.type
_entity_poly.pdbx_seq_one_letter_code
_entity_poly.pdbx_strand_id
1 'polypeptide(L)'
;MVSGGWGWFTTVASILIGQTTVVTMGFINNRSQTRREARARLAEQYKVITERRETFELAQLVEVNTLLRNAMASLHAFGSARRHYRSRLGEDPAASPETYRQPMLDASAASDAALDALRSQIGFILADDVRALADAAEKALTMAAASVLLDQSIDSGTLGARANAAYEALAARLRDIYATRESAMPSA
;
A
#
# COMPACT_ATOMS: atom_id res chain seq x y z
N MET A 1 -82.87 -38.70 2.20
CA MET A 1 -81.78 -38.54 1.22
C MET A 1 -81.32 -37.09 1.26
N VAL A 2 -80.28 -36.77 2.05
CA VAL A 2 -79.65 -35.44 2.07
C VAL A 2 -78.14 -35.65 2.15
N SER A 3 -77.47 -35.19 1.08
CA SER A 3 -76.11 -34.64 0.98
C SER A 3 -74.93 -35.36 1.66
N GLY A 4 -74.44 -36.45 1.06
CA GLY A 4 -73.04 -36.90 1.23
C GLY A 4 -72.02 -36.07 0.41
N GLY A 5 -72.51 -35.15 -0.44
CA GLY A 5 -71.70 -34.42 -1.41
C GLY A 5 -70.96 -33.19 -0.87
N TRP A 6 -71.38 -32.59 0.25
CA TRP A 6 -70.83 -31.29 0.66
C TRP A 6 -69.55 -31.42 1.51
N GLY A 7 -69.48 -32.46 2.36
CA GLY A 7 -68.33 -32.71 3.24
C GLY A 7 -67.06 -33.15 2.50
N TRP A 8 -67.17 -33.89 1.40
CA TRP A 8 -65.99 -34.29 0.63
C TRP A 8 -65.37 -33.11 -0.13
N PHE A 9 -66.20 -32.20 -0.65
CA PHE A 9 -65.73 -30.96 -1.29
C PHE A 9 -64.97 -30.07 -0.32
N THR A 10 -65.45 -29.90 0.92
CA THR A 10 -64.74 -29.10 1.94
C THR A 10 -63.40 -29.71 2.34
N THR A 11 -63.29 -31.04 2.40
CA THR A 11 -62.04 -31.73 2.75
C THR A 11 -61.02 -31.70 1.60
N VAL A 12 -61.46 -31.87 0.36
CA VAL A 12 -60.56 -31.75 -0.81
C VAL A 12 -60.11 -30.30 -1.00
N ALA A 13 -61.01 -29.33 -0.77
CA ALA A 13 -60.67 -27.91 -0.84
C ALA A 13 -59.63 -27.52 0.23
N SER A 14 -59.76 -27.98 1.47
CA SER A 14 -58.81 -27.65 2.54
C SER A 14 -57.42 -28.27 2.30
N ILE A 15 -57.36 -29.50 1.77
CA ILE A 15 -56.10 -30.14 1.37
C ILE A 15 -55.43 -29.37 0.22
N LEU A 16 -56.19 -28.98 -0.81
CA LEU A 16 -55.67 -28.19 -1.93
C LEU A 16 -55.16 -26.81 -1.48
N ILE A 17 -55.87 -26.14 -0.57
CA ILE A 17 -55.46 -24.85 0.01
C ILE A 17 -54.19 -25.02 0.86
N GLY A 18 -54.10 -26.08 1.67
CA GLY A 18 -52.90 -26.38 2.44
C GLY A 18 -51.67 -26.62 1.56
N GLN A 19 -51.83 -27.41 0.49
CA GLN A 19 -50.75 -27.71 -0.47
C GLN A 19 -50.29 -26.47 -1.24
N THR A 20 -51.23 -25.64 -1.71
CA THR A 20 -50.90 -24.39 -2.42
C THR A 20 -50.19 -23.39 -1.52
N THR A 21 -50.57 -23.30 -0.24
CA THR A 21 -49.91 -22.39 0.71
C THR A 21 -48.44 -22.78 0.92
N VAL A 22 -48.14 -24.07 1.12
CA VAL A 22 -46.75 -24.56 1.31
C VAL A 22 -45.87 -24.31 0.08
N VAL A 23 -46.38 -24.57 -1.13
CA VAL A 23 -45.62 -24.33 -2.38
C VAL A 23 -45.36 -22.84 -2.59
N THR A 24 -46.36 -21.99 -2.35
CA THR A 24 -46.24 -20.54 -2.54
C THR A 24 -45.26 -19.94 -1.53
N MET A 25 -45.33 -20.35 -0.26
CA MET A 25 -44.41 -19.91 0.78
C MET A 25 -42.99 -20.42 0.54
N GLY A 26 -42.83 -21.67 0.09
CA GLY A 26 -41.54 -22.23 -0.32
C GLY A 26 -40.90 -21.44 -1.46
N PHE A 27 -41.68 -21.07 -2.49
CA PHE A 27 -41.17 -20.29 -3.63
C PHE A 27 -40.77 -18.86 -3.22
N ILE A 28 -41.56 -18.19 -2.38
CA ILE A 28 -41.25 -16.84 -1.87
C ILE A 28 -40.00 -16.87 -0.97
N ASN A 29 -39.92 -17.85 -0.07
CA ASN A 29 -38.79 -17.97 0.85
C ASN A 29 -37.50 -18.28 0.10
N ASN A 30 -37.53 -19.20 -0.86
CA ASN A 30 -36.38 -19.60 -1.67
C ASN A 30 -35.89 -18.45 -2.58
N ARG A 31 -36.80 -17.64 -3.14
CA ARG A 31 -36.43 -16.44 -3.92
C ARG A 31 -35.84 -15.33 -3.05
N SER A 32 -36.27 -15.23 -1.80
CA SER A 32 -35.70 -14.29 -0.82
C SER A 32 -34.33 -14.74 -0.32
N GLN A 33 -34.15 -16.04 -0.09
CA GLN A 33 -32.88 -16.67 0.32
C GLN A 33 -31.83 -16.56 -0.79
N THR A 34 -32.16 -16.92 -2.02
CA THR A 34 -31.24 -16.76 -3.17
C THR A 34 -30.81 -15.30 -3.39
N ARG A 35 -31.69 -14.32 -3.18
CA ARG A 35 -31.32 -12.89 -3.20
C ARG A 35 -30.39 -12.50 -2.06
N ARG A 36 -30.60 -13.03 -0.85
CA ARG A 36 -29.71 -12.79 0.30
C ARG A 36 -28.35 -13.44 0.08
N GLU A 37 -28.31 -14.67 -0.39
CA GLU A 37 -27.08 -15.39 -0.73
C GLU A 37 -26.32 -14.69 -1.86
N ALA A 38 -26.99 -14.22 -2.91
CA ALA A 38 -26.35 -13.47 -3.99
C ALA A 38 -25.72 -12.16 -3.46
N ARG A 39 -26.42 -11.43 -2.57
CA ARG A 39 -25.87 -10.24 -1.91
C ARG A 39 -24.72 -10.58 -0.97
N ALA A 40 -24.81 -11.68 -0.22
CA ALA A 40 -23.75 -12.15 0.66
C ALA A 40 -22.49 -12.51 -0.12
N ARG A 41 -22.62 -13.23 -1.24
CA ARG A 41 -21.50 -13.56 -2.13
C ARG A 41 -20.85 -12.31 -2.73
N LEU A 42 -21.66 -11.33 -3.16
CA LEU A 42 -21.11 -10.06 -3.66
C LEU A 42 -20.37 -9.28 -2.56
N ALA A 43 -20.91 -9.25 -1.34
CA ALA A 43 -20.27 -8.62 -0.20
C ALA A 43 -18.95 -9.34 0.19
N GLU A 44 -18.93 -10.67 0.17
CA GLU A 44 -17.74 -11.48 0.39
C GLU A 44 -16.68 -11.23 -0.68
N GLN A 45 -17.07 -11.21 -1.97
CA GLN A 45 -16.15 -10.90 -3.06
C GLN A 45 -15.54 -9.51 -2.90
N TYR A 46 -16.36 -8.51 -2.57
CA TYR A 46 -15.89 -7.16 -2.32
C TYR A 46 -14.89 -7.13 -1.15
N LYS A 47 -15.24 -7.79 -0.04
CA LYS A 47 -14.37 -7.90 1.13
C LYS A 47 -13.02 -8.53 0.78
N VAL A 48 -13.00 -9.65 0.07
CA VAL A 48 -11.76 -10.33 -0.32
C VAL A 48 -10.89 -9.45 -1.23
N ILE A 49 -11.49 -8.72 -2.17
CA ILE A 49 -10.75 -7.81 -3.05
C ILE A 49 -10.15 -6.65 -2.24
N THR A 50 -10.93 -6.06 -1.33
CA THR A 50 -10.46 -5.00 -0.44
C THR A 50 -9.31 -5.48 0.44
N GLU A 51 -9.44 -6.65 1.08
CA GLU A 51 -8.38 -7.22 1.92
C GLU A 51 -7.10 -7.45 1.13
N ARG A 52 -7.17 -8.01 -0.09
CA ARG A 52 -6.01 -8.22 -0.97
C ARG A 52 -5.34 -6.92 -1.38
N ARG A 53 -6.15 -5.89 -1.68
CA ARG A 53 -5.64 -4.56 -2.01
C ARG A 53 -4.90 -3.95 -0.83
N GLU A 54 -5.49 -4.02 0.36
CA GLU A 54 -4.88 -3.49 1.58
C GLU A 54 -3.60 -4.24 1.98
N THR A 55 -3.55 -5.57 1.85
CA THR A 55 -2.32 -6.33 2.13
C THR A 55 -1.21 -5.97 1.16
N PHE A 56 -1.54 -5.84 -0.14
CA PHE A 56 -0.59 -5.36 -1.14
C PHE A 56 -0.09 -3.95 -0.80
N GLU A 57 -1.00 -3.02 -0.53
CA GLU A 57 -0.65 -1.63 -0.23
C GLU A 57 0.23 -1.52 1.03
N LEU A 58 -0.08 -2.27 2.10
CA LEU A 58 0.74 -2.29 3.31
C LEU A 58 2.18 -2.76 3.04
N ALA A 59 2.35 -3.84 2.28
CA ALA A 59 3.67 -4.34 1.92
C ALA A 59 4.47 -3.26 1.17
N GLN A 60 3.84 -2.59 0.21
CA GLN A 60 4.47 -1.55 -0.60
C GLN A 60 4.81 -0.29 0.21
N LEU A 61 3.94 0.15 1.13
CA LEU A 61 4.23 1.30 2.00
C LEU A 61 5.44 1.06 2.91
N VAL A 62 5.56 -0.15 3.46
CA VAL A 62 6.70 -0.54 4.31
C VAL A 62 7.98 -0.67 3.49
N GLU A 63 7.90 -1.26 2.30
CA GLU A 63 9.02 -1.39 1.38
C GLU A 63 9.55 -0.01 0.96
N VAL A 64 8.69 0.90 0.50
CA VAL A 64 9.09 2.26 0.12
C VAL A 64 9.68 3.04 1.29
N ASN A 65 9.11 2.94 2.49
CA ASN A 65 9.68 3.57 3.69
C ASN A 65 11.11 3.07 3.97
N THR A 66 11.34 1.77 3.82
CA THR A 66 12.65 1.14 4.01
C THR A 66 13.64 1.62 2.95
N LEU A 67 13.23 1.65 1.69
CA LEU A 67 14.05 2.11 0.57
C LEU A 67 14.38 3.60 0.69
N LEU A 68 13.43 4.44 1.13
CA LEU A 68 13.66 5.86 1.35
C LEU A 68 14.71 6.09 2.46
N ARG A 69 14.65 5.32 3.55
CA ARG A 69 15.69 5.34 4.60
C ARG A 69 17.05 4.90 4.08
N ASN A 70 17.08 3.84 3.27
CA ASN A 70 18.31 3.36 2.66
C ASN A 70 18.93 4.40 1.73
N ALA A 71 18.12 5.06 0.89
CA ALA A 71 18.56 6.12 -0.01
C ALA A 71 19.11 7.35 0.74
N MET A 72 18.47 7.75 1.86
CA MET A 72 19.01 8.80 2.74
C MET A 72 20.36 8.40 3.35
N ALA A 73 20.49 7.16 3.82
CA ALA A 73 21.72 6.66 4.43
C ALA A 73 22.87 6.55 3.41
N SER A 74 22.60 6.03 2.21
CA SER A 74 23.59 5.91 1.14
C SER A 74 24.04 7.28 0.61
N LEU A 75 23.13 8.24 0.49
CA LEU A 75 23.48 9.63 0.16
C LEU A 75 24.41 10.25 1.22
N HIS A 76 24.12 10.05 2.51
CA HIS A 76 24.98 10.54 3.58
C HIS A 76 26.37 9.88 3.56
N ALA A 77 26.43 8.57 3.30
CA ALA A 77 27.69 7.85 3.13
C ALA A 77 28.48 8.40 1.94
N PHE A 78 27.83 8.65 0.81
CA PHE A 78 28.45 9.23 -0.38
C PHE A 78 29.01 10.63 -0.09
N GLY A 79 28.21 11.53 0.50
CA GLY A 79 28.67 12.86 0.88
C GLY A 79 29.85 12.84 1.86
N SER A 80 29.88 11.86 2.77
CA SER A 80 30.98 11.67 3.72
C SER A 80 32.25 11.13 3.03
N ALA A 81 32.12 10.15 2.16
CA ALA A 81 33.23 9.62 1.36
C ALA A 81 33.84 10.69 0.44
N ARG A 82 33.00 11.53 -0.18
CA ARG A 82 33.43 12.67 -1.01
C ARG A 82 34.22 13.70 -0.22
N ARG A 83 33.75 14.06 0.98
CA ARG A 83 34.49 14.96 1.90
C ARG A 83 35.82 14.37 2.33
N HIS A 84 35.86 13.08 2.65
CA HIS A 84 37.10 12.40 3.04
C HIS A 84 38.12 12.39 1.89
N TYR A 85 37.67 12.04 0.68
CA TYR A 85 38.50 12.07 -0.54
C TYR A 85 39.13 13.46 -0.76
N ARG A 86 38.35 14.52 -0.59
CA ARG A 86 38.86 15.90 -0.70
C ARG A 86 39.84 16.30 0.39
N SER A 87 39.57 15.93 1.65
CA SER A 87 40.49 16.20 2.76
C SER A 87 41.86 15.57 2.49
N ARG A 88 41.87 14.31 2.03
CA ARG A 88 43.10 13.56 1.73
C ARG A 88 43.91 14.17 0.59
N LEU A 89 43.24 14.63 -0.47
CA LEU A 89 43.87 15.35 -1.57
C LEU A 89 44.51 16.67 -1.13
N GLY A 90 43.95 17.34 -0.12
CA GLY A 90 44.51 18.57 0.45
C GLY A 90 45.66 18.33 1.43
N GLU A 91 45.62 17.23 2.19
CA GLU A 91 46.61 16.88 3.21
C GLU A 91 47.92 16.30 2.63
N ASP A 92 47.83 15.50 1.56
CA ASP A 92 49.00 14.87 0.93
C ASP A 92 48.92 14.98 -0.61
N PRO A 93 49.43 16.08 -1.19
CA PRO A 93 49.41 16.30 -2.63
C PRO A 93 50.30 15.32 -3.41
N ALA A 94 51.21 14.61 -2.73
CA ALA A 94 52.16 13.68 -3.35
C ALA A 94 51.59 12.25 -3.45
N ALA A 95 50.57 11.92 -2.67
CA ALA A 95 49.88 10.63 -2.75
C ALA A 95 49.07 10.48 -4.05
N SER A 96 49.05 9.27 -4.62
CA SER A 96 48.22 8.99 -5.79
C SER A 96 46.74 9.19 -5.46
N PRO A 97 45.99 10.03 -6.20
CA PRO A 97 44.56 10.24 -6.00
C PRO A 97 43.73 8.96 -6.08
N GLU A 98 44.23 7.95 -6.80
CA GLU A 98 43.51 6.68 -7.03
C GLU A 98 43.31 5.87 -5.76
N THR A 99 44.24 5.96 -4.80
CA THR A 99 44.16 5.20 -3.54
C THR A 99 42.93 5.58 -2.70
N TYR A 100 42.48 6.83 -2.80
CA TYR A 100 41.32 7.34 -2.03
C TYR A 100 40.04 7.40 -2.87
N ARG A 101 40.13 7.11 -4.17
CA ARG A 101 39.02 7.26 -5.12
C ARG A 101 38.03 6.11 -5.03
N GLN A 102 38.49 4.89 -4.79
CA GLN A 102 37.63 3.70 -4.82
C GLN A 102 36.49 3.76 -3.80
N PRO A 103 36.71 4.08 -2.50
CA PRO A 103 35.63 4.17 -1.53
C PRO A 103 34.56 5.22 -1.87
N MET A 104 34.96 6.30 -2.54
CA MET A 104 34.04 7.33 -3.03
C MET A 104 33.19 6.83 -4.19
N LEU A 105 33.78 6.09 -5.13
CA LEU A 105 33.06 5.50 -6.26
C LEU A 105 32.07 4.43 -5.79
N ASP A 106 32.48 3.59 -4.84
CA ASP A 106 31.62 2.55 -4.26
C ASP A 106 30.42 3.19 -3.54
N ALA A 107 30.65 4.27 -2.78
CA ALA A 107 29.57 5.00 -2.11
C ALA A 107 28.63 5.72 -3.10
N SER A 108 29.16 6.26 -4.20
CA SER A 108 28.35 6.83 -5.29
C SER A 108 27.44 5.77 -5.92
N ALA A 109 28.01 4.62 -6.29
CA ALA A 109 27.26 3.52 -6.89
C ALA A 109 26.19 2.96 -5.95
N ALA A 110 26.49 2.87 -4.65
CA ALA A 110 25.51 2.48 -3.63
C ALA A 110 24.38 3.50 -3.48
N SER A 111 24.68 4.80 -3.61
CA SER A 111 23.67 5.86 -3.63
C SER A 111 22.75 5.72 -4.85
N ASP A 112 23.32 5.55 -6.04
CA ASP A 112 22.54 5.39 -7.27
C ASP A 112 21.64 4.15 -7.23
N ALA A 113 22.19 3.00 -6.80
CA ALA A 113 21.43 1.77 -6.66
C ALA A 113 20.26 1.90 -5.66
N ALA A 114 20.46 2.63 -4.56
CA ALA A 114 19.39 2.88 -3.59
C ALA A 114 18.28 3.79 -4.15
N LEU A 115 18.64 4.79 -4.97
CA LEU A 115 17.68 5.66 -5.64
C LEU A 115 16.89 4.93 -6.72
N ASP A 116 17.54 4.08 -7.52
CA ASP A 116 16.86 3.28 -8.53
C ASP A 116 15.89 2.27 -7.89
N ALA A 117 16.31 1.62 -6.80
CA ALA A 117 15.43 0.75 -6.02
C ALA A 117 14.21 1.51 -5.50
N LEU A 118 14.40 2.68 -4.88
CA LEU A 118 13.30 3.53 -4.42
C LEU A 118 12.36 3.92 -5.58
N ARG A 119 12.92 4.43 -6.69
CA ARG A 119 12.16 4.87 -7.86
C ARG A 119 11.32 3.75 -8.45
N SER A 120 11.86 2.53 -8.49
CA SER A 120 11.14 1.35 -9.00
C SER A 120 9.89 0.99 -8.18
N GLN A 121 9.86 1.33 -6.88
CA GLN A 121 8.77 0.96 -5.99
C GLN A 121 7.72 2.06 -5.80
N ILE A 122 8.07 3.33 -5.99
CA ILE A 122 7.12 4.46 -5.81
C ILE A 122 5.85 4.28 -6.66
N GLY A 123 5.96 3.74 -7.88
CA GLY A 123 4.82 3.51 -8.78
C GLY A 123 3.75 2.56 -8.23
N PHE A 124 4.08 1.71 -7.25
CA PHE A 124 3.14 0.75 -6.66
C PHE A 124 2.35 1.30 -5.47
N ILE A 125 2.67 2.49 -4.98
CA ILE A 125 1.86 3.17 -3.96
C ILE A 125 0.50 3.50 -4.58
N LEU A 126 -0.61 3.05 -3.98
CA LEU A 126 -1.94 3.26 -4.56
C LEU A 126 -2.52 4.66 -4.27
N ALA A 127 -2.18 5.25 -3.13
CA ALA A 127 -2.63 6.58 -2.73
C ALA A 127 -1.82 7.67 -3.46
N ASP A 128 -2.47 8.46 -4.31
CA ASP A 128 -1.80 9.42 -5.21
C ASP A 128 -1.08 10.56 -4.46
N ASP A 129 -1.63 11.01 -3.34
CA ASP A 129 -1.05 12.01 -2.44
C ASP A 129 0.24 11.50 -1.78
N VAL A 130 0.21 10.27 -1.26
CA VAL A 130 1.39 9.60 -0.69
C VAL A 130 2.44 9.36 -1.78
N ARG A 131 2.02 8.93 -2.97
CA ARG A 131 2.90 8.72 -4.12
C ARG A 131 3.60 10.02 -4.53
N ALA A 132 2.87 11.14 -4.60
CA ALA A 132 3.43 12.43 -4.96
C ALA A 132 4.48 12.92 -3.95
N LEU A 133 4.26 12.68 -2.64
CA LEU A 133 5.23 13.02 -1.61
C LEU A 133 6.48 12.14 -1.67
N ALA A 134 6.32 10.83 -1.93
CA ALA A 134 7.44 9.92 -2.13
C ALA A 134 8.27 10.30 -3.38
N ASP A 135 7.61 10.65 -4.49
CA ASP A 135 8.25 11.16 -5.71
C ASP A 135 8.99 12.48 -5.46
N ALA A 136 8.41 13.41 -4.69
CA ALA A 136 9.06 14.66 -4.33
C ALA A 136 10.33 14.45 -3.48
N ALA A 137 10.32 13.46 -2.58
CA ALA A 137 11.47 13.08 -1.77
C ALA A 137 12.57 12.40 -2.62
N GLU A 138 12.21 11.48 -3.51
CA GLU A 138 13.14 10.85 -4.45
C GLU A 138 13.82 11.87 -5.37
N LYS A 139 13.07 12.83 -5.90
CA LYS A 139 13.63 13.91 -6.72
C LYS A 139 14.62 14.76 -5.93
N ALA A 140 14.29 15.07 -4.68
CA ALA A 140 15.18 15.84 -3.80
C ALA A 140 16.47 15.09 -3.49
N LEU A 141 16.38 13.79 -3.24
CA LEU A 141 17.53 12.92 -3.04
C LEU A 141 18.41 12.84 -4.28
N THR A 142 17.81 12.69 -5.46
CA THR A 142 18.53 12.67 -6.74
C THR A 142 19.26 13.99 -6.99
N MET A 143 18.60 15.12 -6.75
CA MET A 143 19.23 16.44 -6.84
C MET A 143 20.39 16.57 -5.83
N ALA A 144 20.20 16.11 -4.59
CA ALA A 144 21.24 16.15 -3.58
C ALA A 144 22.45 15.27 -3.94
N ALA A 145 22.23 14.06 -4.49
CA ALA A 145 23.29 13.20 -5.00
C ALA A 145 24.08 13.87 -6.14
N ALA A 146 23.39 14.50 -7.08
CA ALA A 146 24.02 15.29 -8.13
C ALA A 146 24.83 16.47 -7.57
N SER A 147 24.31 17.16 -6.56
CA SER A 147 25.05 18.23 -5.87
C SER A 147 26.30 17.71 -5.15
N VAL A 148 26.26 16.53 -4.52
CA VAL A 148 27.48 15.90 -3.94
C VAL A 148 28.52 15.67 -5.03
N LEU A 149 28.12 15.12 -6.18
CA LEU A 149 29.02 14.80 -7.29
C LEU A 149 29.66 16.06 -7.87
N LEU A 150 28.87 17.13 -8.03
CA LEU A 150 29.30 18.44 -8.55
C LEU A 150 29.92 19.34 -7.48
N ASP A 151 30.04 18.86 -6.25
CA ASP A 151 30.56 19.61 -5.10
C ASP A 151 29.84 20.93 -4.82
N GLN A 152 28.52 20.93 -5.05
CA GLN A 152 27.62 22.04 -4.78
C GLN A 152 27.05 21.94 -3.37
N SER A 153 26.62 23.07 -2.81
CA SER A 153 25.91 23.10 -1.54
C SER A 153 24.58 22.35 -1.65
N ILE A 154 24.35 21.41 -0.75
CA ILE A 154 23.06 20.76 -0.59
C ILE A 154 22.25 21.59 0.39
N ASP A 155 21.02 21.93 0.03
CA ASP A 155 20.05 22.45 0.97
C ASP A 155 19.49 21.29 1.81
N SER A 156 20.15 21.02 2.93
CA SER A 156 19.78 19.96 3.87
C SER A 156 18.42 20.21 4.51
N GLY A 157 17.98 21.47 4.61
CA GLY A 157 16.68 21.84 5.16
C GLY A 157 15.54 21.39 4.25
N THR A 158 15.63 21.71 2.95
CA THR A 158 14.60 21.28 1.99
C THR A 158 14.62 19.79 1.72
N LEU A 159 15.80 19.16 1.67
CA LEU A 159 15.92 17.71 1.57
C LEU A 159 15.26 17.00 2.76
N GLY A 160 15.59 17.42 3.98
CA GLY A 160 15.03 16.85 5.21
C GLY A 160 13.52 17.05 5.30
N ALA A 161 13.03 18.25 4.94
CA ALA A 161 11.60 18.54 4.92
C ALA A 161 10.82 17.62 3.97
N ARG A 162 11.34 17.37 2.76
CA ARG A 162 10.70 16.48 1.78
C ARG A 162 10.74 15.02 2.21
N ALA A 163 11.87 14.55 2.74
CA ALA A 163 11.98 13.20 3.28
C ALA A 163 11.01 12.96 4.45
N ASN A 164 10.93 13.92 5.38
CA ASN A 164 10.01 13.85 6.52
C ASN A 164 8.54 13.86 6.07
N ALA A 165 8.17 14.72 5.12
CA ALA A 165 6.81 14.74 4.58
C ALA A 165 6.42 13.39 3.96
N ALA A 166 7.34 12.74 3.24
CA ALA A 166 7.11 11.40 2.71
C ALA A 166 6.98 10.35 3.83
N TYR A 167 7.84 10.37 4.85
CA TYR A 167 7.72 9.46 6.00
C TYR A 167 6.40 9.62 6.74
N GLU A 168 5.97 10.86 6.99
CA GLU A 168 4.72 11.15 7.67
C GLU A 168 3.52 10.67 6.86
N ALA A 169 3.51 10.89 5.53
CA ALA A 169 2.45 10.44 4.65
C ALA A 169 2.35 8.91 4.58
N LEU A 170 3.50 8.22 4.43
CA LEU A 170 3.56 6.76 4.46
C LEU A 170 3.03 6.21 5.79
N ALA A 171 3.44 6.81 6.92
CA ALA A 171 3.01 6.40 8.25
C ALA A 171 1.53 6.72 8.54
N ALA A 172 1.02 7.85 8.03
CA ALA A 172 -0.38 8.21 8.13
C ALA A 172 -1.24 7.21 7.36
N ARG A 173 -0.87 6.91 6.11
CA ARG A 173 -1.59 5.95 5.28
C ARG A 173 -1.61 4.54 5.88
N LEU A 174 -0.49 4.11 6.46
CA LEU A 174 -0.41 2.83 7.15
C LEU A 174 -1.37 2.79 8.36
N ARG A 175 -1.41 3.86 9.16
CA ARG A 175 -2.36 3.98 10.29
C ARG A 175 -3.81 3.95 9.82
N ASP A 176 -4.13 4.63 8.72
CA ASP A 176 -5.48 4.64 8.16
C ASP A 176 -5.95 3.24 7.76
N ILE A 177 -5.08 2.46 7.10
CA ILE A 177 -5.39 1.06 6.71
C ILE A 177 -5.62 0.18 7.96
N TYR A 178 -4.87 0.39 9.04
CA TYR A 178 -5.11 -0.34 10.29
C TYR A 178 -6.40 0.08 10.99
N ALA A 179 -6.72 1.38 11.02
CA ALA A 179 -7.95 1.89 11.63
C ALA A 179 -9.22 1.41 10.89
N THR A 180 -9.17 1.32 9.56
CA THR A 180 -10.28 0.75 8.77
C THR A 180 -10.46 -0.74 9.04
N ARG A 181 -9.38 -1.49 9.24
CA ARG A 181 -9.45 -2.91 9.60
C ARG A 181 -10.01 -3.16 11.00
N GLU A 182 -9.61 -2.37 11.98
CA GLU A 182 -10.13 -2.47 13.34
C GLU A 182 -11.64 -2.20 13.37
N SER A 183 -12.09 -1.17 12.65
CA SER A 183 -13.51 -0.83 12.52
C SER A 183 -14.33 -1.88 11.77
N ALA A 184 -13.69 -2.70 10.92
CA ALA A 184 -14.33 -3.76 10.14
C ALA A 184 -14.43 -5.09 10.89
N MET A 185 -13.77 -5.24 12.05
CA MET A 185 -13.93 -6.42 12.90
C MET A 185 -15.20 -6.28 13.75
N PRO A 186 -16.13 -7.25 13.72
CA PRO A 186 -17.27 -7.23 14.64
C PRO A 186 -16.74 -7.30 16.08
N SER A 187 -17.19 -6.37 16.94
CA SER A 187 -16.93 -6.43 18.38
C SER A 187 -17.39 -7.80 18.90
N ALA A 188 -16.44 -8.56 19.45
CA ALA A 188 -16.68 -9.88 20.04
C ALA A 188 -17.67 -9.80 21.22
#